data_AF-A0A1E3B2Q7-F1
#
_entry.id   AF-A0A1E3B2Q7-F1
#
_cell.length_a   1.000
_cell.length_b   1.000
_cell.length_c   1.000
_cell.angle_alpha   90.00
_cell.angle_beta   90.00
_cell.angle_gamma   90.00
#
_symmetry.space_group_name_H-M   'P 1'
#
loop_
_entity.id
_entity.type
_entity.pdbx_description
1 polymer ?
#
loop_
_entity_poly.entity_id
_entity_poly.type
_entity_poly.pdbx_seq_one_letter_code
_entity_poly.pdbx_strand_id
1 'polypeptide(L)'
;MSSTEVIWGESGSAGDFRKAFEGINKLTLKAVNTVPTHHGNGKPTGKTKSEFVLDPQAYYDLKTYVVAGKRLPSSKEAFSKYFVTEEAAKRLTDLDPLIYMTIRNVFVRIQNNCNSFNDENLSKIVTIATNVREYAISALDKLSGDPKLSIQAQFNIITDEKYRAGAKDEAYYSAVETVQIQLDTWKAEANGHKKKVEKTREGIETFLGKTQEDKRDADFIHHLFWEGPVVDIKTRQPIKKDGKEIKNYSSFLDDEFARLVQETSDLIAEQEKQLKGRKYGIIVAALMVPVCGPFSILAIVGVASGIPKLNKKLEELAKKQTDLGDEQTQLQRLIGSVKILKTQFDKLMDVMSKALTALDHLQGIFQHQAKHLGDASTACFQALKVLPDSKSFQTRKIFLEAFVRNATKAWKELQAVTEEFIESSKISVEIPA
;
A
#
# COMPACT_ATOMS: atom_id res chain seq x y z
N MET A 1 -7.45 -9.17 38.36
CA MET A 1 -7.95 -7.82 38.70
C MET A 1 -6.83 -7.09 39.43
N SER A 2 -6.19 -6.13 38.77
CA SER A 2 -5.01 -5.44 39.34
C SER A 2 -5.46 -4.33 40.27
N SER A 3 -4.74 -4.13 41.36
CA SER A 3 -4.96 -3.16 42.44
C SER A 3 -5.03 -1.67 42.01
N THR A 4 -4.99 -1.40 40.71
CA THR A 4 -5.10 -0.08 40.07
C THR A 4 -6.53 0.33 39.69
N GLU A 5 -7.52 -0.57 39.78
CA GLU A 5 -8.94 -0.28 39.46
C GLU A 5 -9.68 0.43 40.60
N VAL A 6 -9.21 0.34 41.84
CA VAL A 6 -9.99 0.76 43.03
C VAL A 6 -9.77 2.23 43.44
N ILE A 7 -8.77 2.93 42.87
CA ILE A 7 -8.26 4.18 43.46
C ILE A 7 -8.71 5.46 42.72
N TRP A 8 -9.25 5.31 41.51
CA TRP A 8 -9.86 6.40 40.75
C TRP A 8 -11.32 6.05 40.56
N GLY A 9 -12.24 6.72 41.25
CA GLY A 9 -13.68 6.48 41.06
C GLY A 9 -14.02 6.45 39.57
N GLU A 10 -14.76 5.43 39.12
CA GLU A 10 -15.07 5.20 37.70
C GLU A 10 -15.91 6.34 37.07
N SER A 11 -16.41 7.26 37.90
CA SER A 11 -17.24 8.41 37.53
C SER A 11 -16.53 9.74 37.84
N GLY A 12 -16.43 10.63 36.83
CA GLY A 12 -15.95 12.01 36.96
C GLY A 12 -14.69 12.33 36.14
N SER A 13 -14.26 13.59 36.19
CA SER A 13 -13.19 14.16 35.33
C SER A 13 -11.85 13.42 35.42
N ALA A 14 -11.52 12.81 36.56
CA ALA A 14 -10.29 12.04 36.74
C ALA A 14 -10.33 10.64 36.07
N GLY A 15 -11.50 10.00 36.02
CA GLY A 15 -11.71 8.75 35.27
C GLY A 15 -11.67 9.00 33.75
N ASP A 16 -12.24 10.11 33.31
CA ASP A 16 -12.23 10.53 31.91
C ASP A 16 -10.82 10.89 31.44
N PHE A 17 -10.05 11.59 32.28
CA PHE A 17 -8.62 11.87 32.05
C PHE A 17 -7.82 10.58 31.82
N ARG A 18 -7.97 9.58 32.70
CA ARG A 18 -7.27 8.30 32.56
C ARG A 18 -7.65 7.57 31.26
N LYS A 19 -8.95 7.47 30.96
CA LYS A 19 -9.45 6.81 29.74
C LYS A 19 -8.94 7.51 28.48
N ALA A 20 -8.86 8.84 28.48
CA ALA A 20 -8.34 9.62 27.37
C ALA A 20 -6.86 9.28 27.09
N PHE A 21 -6.02 9.27 28.13
CA PHE A 21 -4.60 8.97 28.00
C PHE A 21 -4.29 7.51 27.65
N GLU A 22 -5.02 6.54 28.22
CA GLU A 22 -4.91 5.13 27.82
C GLU A 22 -5.34 4.93 26.35
N GLY A 23 -6.34 5.68 25.89
CA GLY A 23 -6.80 5.67 24.51
C GLY A 23 -5.70 6.05 23.53
N ILE A 24 -4.95 7.12 23.79
CA ILE A 24 -3.84 7.58 22.94
C ILE A 24 -2.84 6.45 22.70
N ASN A 25 -2.37 5.79 23.77
CA ASN A 25 -1.35 4.74 23.68
C ASN A 25 -1.85 3.50 22.92
N LYS A 26 -3.07 3.05 23.23
CA LYS A 26 -3.66 1.88 22.56
C LYS A 26 -3.87 2.15 21.06
N LEU A 27 -4.27 3.37 20.69
CA LEU A 27 -4.50 3.74 19.29
C LEU A 27 -3.22 3.84 18.48
N THR A 28 -2.12 4.35 19.07
CA THR A 28 -0.81 4.38 18.40
C THR A 28 -0.35 2.98 18.00
N LEU A 29 -0.53 2.00 18.88
CA LEU A 29 -0.18 0.60 18.58
C LEU A 29 -1.11 -0.06 17.55
N LYS A 30 -2.30 0.49 17.25
CA LYS A 30 -3.15 -0.04 16.17
C LYS A 30 -2.59 0.24 14.77
N ALA A 31 -1.68 1.21 14.63
CA ALA A 31 -0.94 1.42 13.38
C ALA A 31 0.20 0.40 13.21
N VAL A 32 0.40 -0.49 14.18
CA VAL A 32 1.43 -1.53 14.22
C VAL A 32 0.75 -2.90 14.14
N ASN A 33 0.95 -3.59 13.02
CA ASN A 33 0.53 -4.97 12.82
C ASN A 33 1.51 -5.94 13.47
N THR A 34 1.02 -7.07 13.96
CA THR A 34 1.85 -8.20 14.36
C THR A 34 1.78 -9.28 13.29
N VAL A 35 2.88 -9.55 12.60
CA VAL A 35 2.93 -10.54 11.51
C VAL A 35 3.81 -11.73 11.86
N PRO A 36 3.46 -12.96 11.43
CA PRO A 36 4.33 -14.11 11.56
C PRO A 36 5.62 -13.93 10.76
N THR A 37 6.74 -14.33 11.34
CA THR A 37 8.01 -14.44 10.61
C THR A 37 8.14 -15.82 9.99
N HIS A 38 8.77 -15.90 8.83
CA HIS A 38 8.97 -17.14 8.09
C HIS A 38 10.47 -17.44 7.94
N HIS A 39 10.81 -18.73 7.93
CA HIS A 39 12.11 -19.22 7.51
C HIS A 39 12.31 -18.92 6.01
N GLY A 40 13.57 -18.97 5.54
CA GLY A 40 13.90 -18.77 4.11
C GLY A 40 13.21 -19.75 3.15
N ASN A 41 12.58 -20.82 3.65
CA ASN A 41 11.78 -21.77 2.88
C ASN A 41 10.26 -21.50 2.95
N GLY A 42 9.82 -20.36 3.49
CA GLY A 42 8.41 -19.97 3.60
C GLY A 42 7.64 -20.62 4.76
N LYS A 43 8.27 -21.47 5.59
CA LYS A 43 7.60 -22.04 6.78
C LYS A 43 7.56 -21.04 7.94
N PRO A 44 6.46 -20.92 8.70
CA PRO A 44 6.40 -20.07 9.88
C PRO A 44 7.48 -20.46 10.90
N THR A 45 8.18 -19.49 11.49
CA THR A 45 9.18 -19.76 12.54
C THR A 45 8.56 -19.89 13.94
N GLY A 46 7.25 -19.61 14.07
CA GLY A 46 6.57 -19.45 15.36
C GLY A 46 6.82 -18.11 16.06
N LYS A 47 7.68 -17.25 15.51
CA LYS A 47 7.93 -15.88 16.02
C LYS A 47 7.12 -14.85 15.23
N THR A 48 6.72 -13.77 15.87
CA THR A 48 6.08 -12.62 15.22
C THR A 48 7.00 -11.40 15.19
N LYS A 49 6.73 -10.45 14.30
CA LYS A 49 7.36 -9.12 14.30
C LYS A 49 6.30 -8.03 14.15
N SER A 50 6.64 -6.84 14.62
CA SER A 50 5.87 -5.62 14.40
C SER A 50 6.10 -5.10 12.98
N GLU A 51 5.04 -4.70 12.29
CA GLU A 51 5.08 -4.07 10.96
C GLU A 51 4.15 -2.87 10.94
N PHE A 52 4.41 -1.93 10.04
CA PHE A 52 3.48 -0.83 9.83
C PHE A 52 2.18 -1.32 9.18
N VAL A 53 1.07 -0.61 9.40
CA VAL A 53 -0.24 -1.01 8.86
C VAL A 53 -0.31 -1.00 7.33
N LEU A 54 0.54 -0.20 6.66
CA LEU A 54 0.74 -0.32 5.23
C LEU A 54 1.68 -1.48 4.91
N ASP A 55 1.21 -2.41 4.09
CA ASP A 55 1.97 -3.58 3.63
C ASP A 55 3.00 -3.16 2.55
N PRO A 56 4.31 -3.33 2.80
CA PRO A 56 5.34 -3.06 1.79
C PRO A 56 5.14 -3.85 0.49
N GLN A 57 4.74 -5.11 0.57
CA GLN A 57 4.53 -5.95 -0.61
C GLN A 57 3.38 -5.41 -1.46
N ALA A 58 2.27 -5.01 -0.83
CA ALA A 58 1.16 -4.38 -1.53
C ALA A 58 1.58 -3.10 -2.26
N TYR A 59 2.41 -2.26 -1.64
CA TYR A 59 2.97 -1.08 -2.31
C TYR A 59 3.84 -1.46 -3.52
N TYR A 60 4.66 -2.51 -3.40
CA TYR A 60 5.49 -3.01 -4.49
C TYR A 60 4.69 -3.58 -5.66
N ASP A 61 3.64 -4.34 -5.39
CA ASP A 61 2.75 -4.90 -6.40
C ASP A 61 2.05 -3.79 -7.18
N LEU A 62 1.53 -2.77 -6.47
CA LEU A 62 0.94 -1.57 -7.07
C LEU A 62 1.96 -0.79 -7.91
N LYS A 63 3.14 -0.52 -7.37
CA LYS A 63 4.23 0.18 -8.09
C LYS A 63 4.62 -0.57 -9.36
N THR A 64 4.75 -1.90 -9.29
CA THR A 64 5.11 -2.72 -10.45
C THR A 64 4.04 -2.64 -11.53
N TYR A 65 2.77 -2.75 -11.17
CA TYR A 65 1.67 -2.55 -12.13
C TYR A 65 1.71 -1.18 -12.78
N VAL A 66 1.88 -0.12 -11.99
CA VAL A 66 1.88 1.25 -12.52
C VAL A 66 3.05 1.44 -13.49
N VAL A 67 4.23 0.97 -13.15
CA VAL A 67 5.41 1.00 -14.03
C VAL A 67 5.18 0.16 -15.30
N ALA A 68 4.50 -0.99 -15.18
CA ALA A 68 4.07 -1.81 -16.31
C ALA A 68 3.15 -1.05 -17.27
N GLY A 69 2.07 -0.51 -16.73
CA GLY A 69 1.04 0.18 -17.51
C GLY A 69 1.62 1.41 -18.20
N LYS A 70 2.54 2.15 -17.56
CA LYS A 70 3.20 3.30 -18.18
C LYS A 70 4.00 2.97 -19.44
N ARG A 71 4.47 1.73 -19.58
CA ARG A 71 5.19 1.25 -20.77
C ARG A 71 4.28 0.83 -21.91
N LEU A 72 2.97 0.75 -21.70
CA LEU A 72 2.04 0.59 -22.80
C LEU A 72 2.11 1.81 -23.73
N PRO A 73 1.54 1.74 -24.95
CA PRO A 73 1.53 2.89 -25.84
C PRO A 73 0.71 4.05 -25.29
N SER A 74 1.29 5.25 -25.26
CA SER A 74 0.64 6.46 -24.70
C SER A 74 -0.36 7.13 -25.64
N SER A 75 -0.35 6.77 -26.91
CA SER A 75 -1.27 7.31 -27.91
C SER A 75 -1.62 6.28 -28.99
N LYS A 76 -2.63 6.60 -29.80
CA LYS A 76 -3.04 5.76 -30.94
C LYS A 76 -1.90 5.61 -31.95
N GLU A 77 -1.15 6.69 -32.17
CA GLU A 77 0.00 6.76 -33.08
C GLU A 77 1.17 5.94 -32.52
N ALA A 78 1.45 6.06 -31.21
CA ALA A 78 2.48 5.26 -30.56
C ALA A 78 2.16 3.76 -30.63
N PHE A 79 0.88 3.39 -30.49
CA PHE A 79 0.44 2.00 -30.62
C PHE A 79 0.72 1.48 -32.02
N SER A 80 0.23 2.17 -33.06
CA SER A 80 0.41 1.74 -34.44
C SER A 80 1.88 1.74 -34.87
N LYS A 81 2.70 2.67 -34.37
CA LYS A 81 4.09 2.84 -34.81
C LYS A 81 5.05 1.86 -34.14
N TYR A 82 4.83 1.54 -32.88
CA TYR A 82 5.85 0.85 -32.08
C TYR A 82 5.35 -0.42 -31.39
N PHE A 83 4.04 -0.62 -31.31
CA PHE A 83 3.46 -1.77 -30.64
C PHE A 83 3.01 -2.84 -31.63
N VAL A 84 1.97 -2.55 -32.41
CA VAL A 84 1.40 -3.42 -33.45
C VAL A 84 0.82 -2.53 -34.54
N THR A 85 1.24 -2.71 -35.79
CA THR A 85 0.62 -2.04 -36.95
C THR A 85 -0.70 -2.72 -37.34
N GLU A 86 -1.55 -1.98 -38.05
CA GLU A 86 -2.81 -2.55 -38.57
C GLU A 86 -2.57 -3.65 -39.61
N GLU A 87 -1.52 -3.53 -40.43
CA GLU A 87 -1.13 -4.58 -41.38
C GLU A 87 -0.64 -5.85 -40.66
N ALA A 88 0.18 -5.72 -39.60
CA ALA A 88 0.57 -6.88 -38.79
C ALA A 88 -0.66 -7.53 -38.12
N ALA A 89 -1.67 -6.73 -37.76
CA ALA A 89 -2.93 -7.20 -37.19
C ALA A 89 -3.95 -7.69 -38.23
N LYS A 90 -3.62 -7.73 -39.53
CA LYS A 90 -4.56 -8.05 -40.61
C LYS A 90 -5.29 -9.37 -40.43
N ARG A 91 -4.58 -10.41 -39.99
CA ARG A 91 -5.17 -11.72 -39.67
C ARG A 91 -6.30 -11.64 -38.61
N LEU A 92 -6.23 -10.65 -37.71
CA LEU A 92 -7.28 -10.38 -36.72
C LEU A 92 -8.39 -9.52 -37.32
N THR A 93 -8.05 -8.46 -38.07
CA THR A 93 -9.03 -7.53 -38.63
C THR A 93 -9.85 -8.12 -39.78
N ASP A 94 -9.29 -9.10 -40.49
CA ASP A 94 -10.02 -9.92 -41.48
C ASP A 94 -11.14 -10.75 -40.82
N LEU A 95 -11.00 -11.09 -39.53
CA LEU A 95 -12.02 -11.79 -38.75
C LEU A 95 -13.00 -10.82 -38.10
N ASP A 96 -12.49 -9.78 -37.45
CA ASP A 96 -13.27 -8.73 -36.80
C ASP A 96 -12.62 -7.36 -37.06
N PRO A 97 -13.22 -6.50 -37.90
CA PRO A 97 -12.65 -5.19 -38.21
C PRO A 97 -12.46 -4.25 -37.01
N LEU A 98 -13.13 -4.51 -35.87
CA LEU A 98 -13.08 -3.65 -34.68
C LEU A 98 -12.03 -4.07 -33.65
N ILE A 99 -11.42 -5.26 -33.79
CA ILE A 99 -10.52 -5.81 -32.76
C ILE A 99 -9.28 -4.95 -32.55
N TYR A 100 -8.66 -4.47 -33.64
CA TYR A 100 -7.46 -3.63 -33.59
C TYR A 100 -7.72 -2.32 -32.84
N MET A 101 -8.82 -1.64 -33.18
CA MET A 101 -9.20 -0.39 -32.52
C MET A 101 -9.55 -0.60 -31.04
N THR A 102 -10.20 -1.71 -30.71
CA THR A 102 -10.59 -2.07 -29.34
C THR A 102 -9.35 -2.26 -28.46
N ILE A 103 -8.41 -3.09 -28.90
CA ILE A 103 -7.16 -3.34 -28.18
C ILE A 103 -6.36 -2.04 -28.00
N ARG A 104 -6.18 -1.28 -29.08
CA ARG A 104 -5.46 0.00 -29.04
C ARG A 104 -6.04 0.93 -28.00
N ASN A 105 -7.36 1.13 -28.01
CA ASN A 105 -8.01 2.07 -27.11
C ASN A 105 -7.85 1.64 -25.64
N VAL A 106 -7.97 0.34 -25.34
CA VAL A 106 -7.78 -0.20 -23.99
C VAL A 106 -6.35 -0.01 -23.51
N PHE A 107 -5.35 -0.37 -24.33
CA PHE A 107 -3.94 -0.24 -23.96
C PHE A 107 -3.54 1.22 -23.71
N VAL A 108 -3.97 2.14 -24.58
CA VAL A 108 -3.72 3.58 -24.42
C VAL A 108 -4.40 4.15 -23.18
N ARG A 109 -5.62 3.71 -22.87
CA ARG A 109 -6.35 4.19 -21.69
C ARG A 109 -5.68 3.72 -20.40
N ILE A 110 -5.27 2.45 -20.33
CA ILE A 110 -4.53 1.88 -19.19
C ILE A 110 -3.22 2.64 -18.98
N GLN A 111 -2.48 2.92 -20.06
CA GLN A 111 -1.26 3.70 -20.02
C GLN A 111 -1.48 5.06 -19.37
N ASN A 112 -2.48 5.81 -19.87
CA ASN A 112 -2.79 7.15 -19.38
C ASN A 112 -3.22 7.14 -17.91
N ASN A 113 -4.04 6.16 -17.52
CA ASN A 113 -4.47 5.97 -16.14
C ASN A 113 -3.27 5.70 -15.21
N CYS A 114 -2.36 4.82 -15.63
CA CYS A 114 -1.14 4.52 -14.87
C CYS A 114 -0.19 5.71 -14.81
N ASN A 115 -0.06 6.47 -15.90
CA ASN A 115 0.79 7.65 -15.94
C ASN A 115 0.28 8.74 -14.98
N SER A 116 -1.01 9.10 -15.05
CA SER A 116 -1.62 10.07 -14.12
C SER A 116 -1.51 9.61 -12.67
N PHE A 117 -1.77 8.33 -12.37
CA PHE A 117 -1.62 7.84 -11.00
C PHE A 117 -0.17 7.88 -10.51
N ASN A 118 0.80 7.52 -11.35
CA ASN A 118 2.22 7.61 -11.01
C ASN A 118 2.63 9.04 -10.65
N ASP A 119 2.24 9.99 -11.49
CA ASP A 119 2.69 11.38 -11.40
C ASP A 119 2.02 12.10 -10.22
N GLU A 120 0.78 11.72 -9.89
CA GLU A 120 -0.02 12.42 -8.90
C GLU A 120 -0.13 11.71 -7.54
N ASN A 121 -0.12 10.37 -7.48
CA ASN A 121 -0.60 9.65 -6.29
C ASN A 121 0.31 8.53 -5.78
N LEU A 122 1.09 7.87 -6.65
CA LEU A 122 1.92 6.72 -6.22
C LEU A 122 2.91 7.10 -5.11
N SER A 123 3.61 8.23 -5.26
CA SER A 123 4.57 8.72 -4.25
C SER A 123 3.90 9.12 -2.93
N LYS A 124 2.63 9.54 -2.97
CA LYS A 124 1.88 9.96 -1.78
C LYS A 124 1.71 8.83 -0.77
N ILE A 125 1.70 7.56 -1.22
CA ILE A 125 1.64 6.40 -0.32
C ILE A 125 2.86 6.35 0.60
N VAL A 126 4.06 6.54 0.05
CA VAL A 126 5.30 6.66 0.83
C VAL A 126 5.28 7.92 1.68
N THR A 127 4.77 9.03 1.13
CA THR A 127 4.58 10.27 1.88
C THR A 127 3.69 10.09 3.11
N ILE A 128 2.68 9.21 3.11
CA ILE A 128 1.89 8.89 4.31
C ILE A 128 2.77 8.27 5.39
N ALA A 129 3.61 7.27 5.06
CA ALA A 129 4.52 6.67 6.02
C ALA A 129 5.51 7.71 6.59
N THR A 130 6.08 8.57 5.72
CA THR A 130 6.94 9.69 6.15
C THR A 130 6.22 10.64 7.10
N ASN A 131 4.99 11.03 6.77
CA ASN A 131 4.16 11.88 7.62
C ASN A 131 3.86 11.23 8.98
N VAL A 132 3.57 9.92 9.02
CA VAL A 132 3.31 9.20 10.28
C VAL A 132 4.58 9.13 11.13
N ARG A 133 5.75 8.91 10.50
CA ARG A 133 7.05 8.96 11.20
C ARG A 133 7.32 10.34 11.79
N GLU A 134 7.12 11.40 11.01
CA GLU A 134 7.27 12.79 11.49
C GLU A 134 6.32 13.11 12.64
N TYR A 135 5.08 12.63 12.56
CA TYR A 135 4.12 12.75 13.64
C TYR A 135 4.57 11.99 14.90
N ALA A 136 5.16 10.81 14.75
CA ALA A 136 5.72 10.06 15.87
C ALA A 136 6.93 10.76 16.51
N ILE A 137 7.79 11.39 15.71
CA ILE A 137 8.92 12.21 16.21
C ILE A 137 8.37 13.42 16.99
N SER A 138 7.43 14.16 16.39
CA SER A 138 6.75 15.29 17.06
C SER A 138 6.12 14.87 18.39
N ALA A 139 5.45 13.71 18.43
CA ALA A 139 4.89 13.16 19.66
C ALA A 139 5.94 12.88 20.72
N LEU A 140 7.07 12.27 20.35
CA LEU A 140 8.18 11.96 21.26
C LEU A 140 8.80 13.24 21.84
N ASP A 141 8.96 14.27 21.01
CA ASP A 141 9.48 15.57 21.45
C ASP A 141 8.54 16.23 22.46
N LYS A 142 7.22 16.21 22.18
CA LYS A 142 6.19 16.72 23.11
C LYS A 142 6.15 15.93 24.42
N LEU A 143 6.33 14.62 24.38
CA LEU A 143 6.30 13.77 25.56
C LEU A 143 7.52 13.94 26.45
N SER A 144 8.73 13.97 25.87
CA SER A 144 9.99 13.86 26.63
C SER A 144 11.20 14.57 26.01
N GLY A 145 11.07 15.26 24.88
CA GLY A 145 12.22 15.84 24.16
C GLY A 145 12.78 17.10 24.80
N ASP A 146 11.92 18.07 25.13
CA ASP A 146 12.36 19.32 25.76
C ASP A 146 12.35 19.21 27.30
N PRO A 147 13.48 19.41 28.00
CA PRO A 147 13.56 19.28 29.45
C PRO A 147 12.78 20.34 30.24
N LYS A 148 12.31 21.41 29.57
CA LYS A 148 11.55 22.51 30.15
C LYS A 148 10.11 22.58 29.65
N LEU A 149 9.81 22.12 28.44
CA LEU A 149 8.50 22.28 27.80
C LEU A 149 7.76 20.96 27.55
N SER A 150 8.42 19.81 27.65
CA SER A 150 7.76 18.52 27.46
C SER A 150 6.67 18.26 28.50
N ILE A 151 5.71 17.42 28.14
CA ILE A 151 4.65 16.94 29.04
C ILE A 151 5.27 16.28 30.28
N GLN A 152 6.36 15.53 30.14
CA GLN A 152 7.08 14.97 31.28
C GLN A 152 7.63 16.05 32.22
N ALA A 153 8.28 17.08 31.68
CA ALA A 153 8.81 18.19 32.47
C ALA A 153 7.68 18.92 33.22
N GLN A 154 6.56 19.19 32.55
CA GLN A 154 5.40 19.82 33.19
C GLN A 154 4.78 18.93 34.25
N PHE A 155 4.65 17.63 34.02
CA PHE A 155 4.14 16.69 35.02
C PHE A 155 5.05 16.62 36.24
N ASN A 156 6.37 16.73 36.09
CA ASN A 156 7.29 16.81 37.21
C ASN A 156 7.04 18.07 38.07
N ILE A 157 6.76 19.21 37.43
CA ILE A 157 6.36 20.44 38.15
C ILE A 157 5.02 20.22 38.85
N ILE A 158 4.00 19.74 38.14
CA ILE A 158 2.65 19.50 38.69
C ILE A 158 2.69 18.51 39.88
N THR A 159 3.62 17.56 39.86
CA THR A 159 3.78 16.51 40.89
C THR A 159 4.96 16.76 41.82
N ASP A 160 5.40 18.01 41.96
CA ASP A 160 6.38 18.41 42.97
C ASP A 160 5.80 18.23 44.39
N GLU A 161 6.61 17.67 45.29
CA GLU A 161 6.20 17.38 46.67
C GLU A 161 5.74 18.65 47.42
N LYS A 162 6.25 19.84 47.04
CA LYS A 162 5.79 21.12 47.63
C LYS A 162 4.29 21.35 47.44
N TYR A 163 3.70 20.75 46.40
CA TYR A 163 2.26 20.83 46.13
C TYR A 163 1.45 19.72 46.78
N ARG A 164 2.04 18.78 47.53
CA ARG A 164 1.25 17.72 48.20
C ARG A 164 0.31 18.28 49.27
N ALA A 165 0.77 19.28 50.02
CA ALA A 165 0.01 19.97 51.06
C ALA A 165 0.07 21.50 50.94
N GLY A 166 0.91 22.04 50.04
CA GLY A 166 1.08 23.47 49.84
C GLY A 166 0.11 24.10 48.84
N ALA A 167 0.04 25.43 48.88
CA ALA A 167 -0.68 26.24 47.90
C ALA A 167 -0.06 26.07 46.49
N LYS A 168 -0.90 26.16 45.46
CA LYS A 168 -0.44 26.10 44.07
C LYS A 168 -0.03 27.50 43.62
N ASP A 169 1.21 27.61 43.14
CA ASP A 169 1.79 28.86 42.69
C ASP A 169 1.64 29.03 41.16
N GLU A 170 2.18 30.13 40.63
CA GLU A 170 2.16 30.43 39.19
C GLU A 170 2.83 29.33 38.35
N ALA A 171 3.90 28.70 38.85
CA ALA A 171 4.61 27.65 38.13
C ALA A 171 3.75 26.40 37.97
N TYR A 172 2.92 26.05 38.98
CA TYR A 172 1.95 24.97 38.86
C TYR A 172 0.93 25.25 37.74
N TYR A 173 0.31 26.43 37.74
CA TYR A 173 -0.72 26.76 36.75
C TYR A 173 -0.15 26.91 35.33
N SER A 174 1.03 27.50 35.21
CA SER A 174 1.75 27.59 33.93
C SER A 174 2.10 26.20 33.37
N ALA A 175 2.48 25.25 34.23
CA ALA A 175 2.72 23.87 33.81
C ALA A 175 1.44 23.17 33.32
N VAL A 176 0.31 23.37 33.99
CA VAL A 176 -1.01 22.84 33.55
C VAL A 176 -1.40 23.42 32.19
N GLU A 177 -1.27 24.73 32.00
CA GLU A 177 -1.55 25.40 30.73
C GLU A 177 -0.62 24.93 29.61
N THR A 178 0.67 24.74 29.92
CA THR A 178 1.65 24.22 28.95
C THR A 178 1.27 22.82 28.48
N VAL A 179 0.87 21.91 29.40
CA VAL A 179 0.37 20.58 29.02
C VAL A 179 -0.84 20.68 28.10
N GLN A 180 -1.78 21.58 28.41
CA GLN A 180 -2.98 21.79 27.60
C GLN A 180 -2.62 22.23 26.18
N ILE A 181 -1.75 23.23 26.03
CA ILE A 181 -1.27 23.72 24.73
C ILE A 181 -0.59 22.60 23.95
N GLN A 182 0.23 21.76 24.60
CA GLN A 182 0.89 20.63 23.94
C GLN A 182 -0.11 19.59 23.43
N LEU A 183 -1.13 19.25 24.23
CA LEU A 183 -2.19 18.32 23.83
C LEU A 183 -3.06 18.88 22.69
N ASP A 184 -3.41 20.16 22.72
CA ASP A 184 -4.19 20.81 21.67
C ASP A 184 -3.40 20.95 20.36
N THR A 185 -2.11 21.27 20.44
CA THR A 185 -1.20 21.26 19.29
C THR A 185 -1.12 19.86 18.69
N TRP A 186 -0.95 18.84 19.53
CA TRP A 186 -0.87 17.46 19.10
C TRP A 186 -2.17 16.96 18.44
N LYS A 187 -3.33 17.42 18.95
CA LYS A 187 -4.64 17.19 18.34
C LYS A 187 -4.77 17.86 16.98
N ALA A 188 -4.29 19.09 16.83
CA ALA A 188 -4.30 19.80 15.54
C ALA A 188 -3.44 19.05 14.50
N GLU A 189 -2.26 18.58 14.90
CA GLU A 189 -1.41 17.73 14.07
C GLU A 189 -2.13 16.44 13.64
N ALA A 190 -2.77 15.72 14.58
CA ALA A 190 -3.55 14.51 14.27
C ALA A 190 -4.61 14.77 13.18
N ASN A 191 -5.36 15.87 13.30
CA ASN A 191 -6.36 16.28 12.30
C ASN A 191 -5.72 16.64 10.95
N GLY A 192 -4.55 17.27 10.95
CA GLY A 192 -3.78 17.54 9.74
C GLY A 192 -3.37 16.25 9.02
N HIS A 193 -2.86 15.28 9.78
CA HIS A 193 -2.49 13.96 9.24
C HIS A 193 -3.69 13.16 8.74
N LYS A 194 -4.83 13.21 9.44
CA LYS A 194 -6.11 12.64 8.96
C LYS A 194 -6.44 13.12 7.55
N LYS A 195 -6.41 14.43 7.31
CA LYS A 195 -6.72 15.03 5.99
C LYS A 195 -5.73 14.58 4.90
N LYS A 196 -4.45 14.43 5.24
CA LYS A 196 -3.42 13.93 4.30
C LYS A 196 -3.70 12.49 3.90
N VAL A 197 -4.09 11.63 4.85
CA VAL A 197 -4.48 10.22 4.59
C VAL A 197 -5.72 10.17 3.71
N GLU A 198 -6.75 10.95 4.02
CA GLU A 198 -8.00 11.04 3.26
C GLU A 198 -7.76 11.42 1.79
N LYS A 199 -6.96 12.46 1.53
CA LYS A 199 -6.60 12.86 0.15
C LYS A 199 -5.85 11.76 -0.62
N THR A 200 -5.02 10.97 0.07
CA THR A 200 -4.29 9.86 -0.57
C THR A 200 -5.23 8.70 -0.88
N ARG A 201 -6.15 8.40 0.05
CA ARG A 201 -7.22 7.41 -0.12
C ARG A 201 -8.10 7.74 -1.33
N GLU A 202 -8.58 8.97 -1.46
CA GLU A 202 -9.37 9.44 -2.61
C GLU A 202 -8.65 9.22 -3.95
N GLY A 203 -7.34 9.48 -3.99
CA GLY A 203 -6.51 9.24 -5.17
C GLY A 203 -6.44 7.75 -5.57
N ILE A 204 -6.30 6.85 -4.59
CA ILE A 204 -6.31 5.40 -4.82
C ILE A 204 -7.70 4.91 -5.21
N GLU A 205 -8.76 5.43 -4.58
CA GLU A 205 -10.15 5.08 -4.88
C GLU A 205 -10.52 5.47 -6.33
N THR A 206 -10.10 6.67 -6.76
CA THR A 206 -10.27 7.13 -8.14
C THR A 206 -9.54 6.21 -9.12
N PHE A 207 -8.30 5.82 -8.80
CA PHE A 207 -7.53 4.91 -9.65
C PHE A 207 -8.12 3.50 -9.69
N LEU A 208 -8.66 3.02 -8.56
CA LEU A 208 -9.37 1.75 -8.48
C LEU A 208 -10.61 1.73 -9.38
N GLY A 209 -11.41 2.79 -9.36
CA GLY A 209 -12.58 2.92 -10.26
C GLY A 209 -12.19 2.83 -11.73
N LYS A 210 -11.17 3.61 -12.15
CA LYS A 210 -10.63 3.54 -13.52
C LYS A 210 -10.10 2.16 -13.88
N THR A 211 -9.38 1.52 -12.95
CA THR A 211 -8.84 0.16 -13.12
C THR A 211 -9.95 -0.88 -13.28
N GLN A 212 -11.07 -0.76 -12.55
CA GLN A 212 -12.22 -1.66 -12.69
C GLN A 212 -12.86 -1.55 -14.08
N GLU A 213 -12.95 -0.34 -14.63
CA GLU A 213 -13.40 -0.14 -16.01
C GLU A 213 -12.45 -0.80 -17.01
N ASP A 214 -11.15 -0.54 -16.86
CA ASP A 214 -10.12 -1.14 -17.70
C ASP A 214 -10.11 -2.67 -17.62
N LYS A 215 -10.35 -3.23 -16.44
CA LYS A 215 -10.44 -4.67 -16.23
C LYS A 215 -11.56 -5.30 -17.05
N ARG A 216 -12.75 -4.70 -17.11
CA ARG A 216 -13.87 -5.28 -17.88
C ARG A 216 -13.51 -5.42 -19.36
N ASP A 217 -12.90 -4.40 -19.93
CA ASP A 217 -12.47 -4.43 -21.32
C ASP A 217 -11.29 -5.39 -21.53
N ALA A 218 -10.34 -5.43 -20.59
CA ALA A 218 -9.21 -6.35 -20.64
C ALA A 218 -9.62 -7.81 -20.49
N ASP A 219 -10.60 -8.12 -19.62
CA ASP A 219 -11.19 -9.45 -19.49
C ASP A 219 -11.87 -9.86 -20.80
N PHE A 220 -12.58 -8.94 -21.46
CA PHE A 220 -13.18 -9.23 -22.76
C PHE A 220 -12.11 -9.51 -23.84
N ILE A 221 -11.05 -8.71 -23.92
CA ILE A 221 -9.94 -8.97 -24.85
C ILE A 221 -9.24 -10.28 -24.50
N HIS A 222 -9.01 -10.57 -23.21
CA HIS A 222 -8.41 -11.82 -22.76
C HIS A 222 -9.27 -13.02 -23.15
N HIS A 223 -10.59 -12.93 -22.99
CA HIS A 223 -11.52 -13.96 -23.40
C HIS A 223 -11.35 -14.30 -24.88
N LEU A 224 -11.34 -13.28 -25.76
CA LEU A 224 -11.12 -13.48 -27.20
C LEU A 224 -9.76 -14.10 -27.53
N PHE A 225 -8.70 -13.73 -26.80
CA PHE A 225 -7.35 -14.21 -27.07
C PHE A 225 -7.05 -15.59 -26.49
N TRP A 226 -7.58 -15.94 -25.33
CA TRP A 226 -7.08 -17.08 -24.55
C TRP A 226 -8.14 -18.11 -24.16
N GLU A 227 -9.39 -17.70 -23.97
CA GLU A 227 -10.43 -18.57 -23.41
C GLU A 227 -11.34 -19.10 -24.51
N GLY A 228 -11.90 -18.18 -25.29
CA GLY A 228 -12.80 -18.50 -26.38
C GLY A 228 -14.25 -18.77 -25.97
N PRO A 229 -15.17 -18.86 -26.96
CA PRO A 229 -14.92 -18.69 -28.39
C PRO A 229 -14.63 -17.24 -28.80
N VAL A 230 -13.99 -17.03 -29.97
CA VAL A 230 -13.90 -15.68 -30.55
C VAL A 230 -15.29 -15.23 -30.99
N VAL A 231 -15.70 -14.03 -30.58
CA VAL A 231 -16.98 -13.42 -30.97
C VAL A 231 -16.75 -12.08 -31.67
N ASP A 232 -17.66 -11.73 -32.59
CA ASP A 232 -17.70 -10.42 -33.24
C ASP A 232 -18.07 -9.35 -32.20
N ILE A 233 -17.27 -8.28 -32.13
CA ILE A 233 -17.40 -7.24 -31.09
C ILE A 233 -18.75 -6.53 -31.15
N LYS A 234 -19.32 -6.36 -32.34
CA LYS A 234 -20.57 -5.61 -32.56
C LYS A 234 -21.80 -6.46 -32.25
N THR A 235 -21.82 -7.69 -32.72
CA THR A 235 -22.97 -8.60 -32.69
C THR A 235 -22.93 -9.61 -31.55
N ARG A 236 -21.74 -9.81 -30.94
CA ARG A 236 -21.46 -10.80 -29.90
C ARG A 236 -21.71 -12.25 -30.32
N GLN A 237 -21.77 -12.50 -31.63
CA GLN A 237 -21.93 -13.85 -32.17
C GLN A 237 -20.57 -14.52 -32.41
N PRO A 238 -20.45 -15.85 -32.23
CA PRO A 238 -19.22 -16.57 -32.54
C PRO A 238 -18.76 -16.40 -33.99
N ILE A 239 -17.48 -16.12 -34.18
CA ILE A 239 -16.87 -16.03 -35.51
C ILE A 239 -16.50 -17.43 -35.99
N LYS A 240 -16.87 -17.73 -37.24
CA LYS A 240 -16.55 -19.00 -37.90
C LYS A 240 -15.63 -18.76 -39.09
N LYS A 241 -14.59 -19.59 -39.21
CA LYS A 241 -13.72 -19.68 -40.39
C LYS A 241 -13.80 -21.09 -40.94
N ASP A 242 -14.06 -21.22 -42.23
CA ASP A 242 -14.24 -22.51 -42.91
C ASP A 242 -15.31 -23.39 -42.24
N GLY A 243 -16.39 -22.76 -41.75
CA GLY A 243 -17.49 -23.43 -41.05
C GLY A 243 -17.21 -23.85 -39.61
N LYS A 244 -15.99 -23.65 -39.10
CA LYS A 244 -15.58 -23.98 -37.72
C LYS A 244 -15.45 -22.73 -36.87
N GLU A 245 -15.91 -22.81 -35.62
CA GLU A 245 -15.73 -21.74 -34.65
C GLU A 245 -14.24 -21.59 -34.32
N ILE A 246 -13.78 -20.33 -34.30
CA ILE A 246 -12.44 -20.03 -33.88
C ILE A 246 -12.41 -20.09 -32.36
N LYS A 247 -11.60 -21.02 -31.82
CA LYS A 247 -11.48 -21.19 -30.37
C LYS A 247 -11.01 -19.90 -29.71
N ASN A 248 -9.83 -19.39 -30.04
CA ASN A 248 -9.34 -18.11 -29.51
C ASN A 248 -8.28 -17.52 -30.46
N TYR A 249 -7.98 -16.23 -30.35
CA TYR A 249 -7.01 -15.58 -31.23
C TYR A 249 -5.58 -16.07 -31.01
N SER A 250 -5.14 -16.39 -29.79
CA SER A 250 -3.76 -16.81 -29.54
C SER A 250 -3.42 -18.11 -30.27
N SER A 251 -4.29 -19.12 -30.18
CA SER A 251 -4.19 -20.37 -30.93
C SER A 251 -4.28 -20.17 -32.43
N PHE A 252 -5.23 -19.34 -32.88
CA PHE A 252 -5.40 -19.03 -34.30
C PHE A 252 -4.16 -18.34 -34.91
N LEU A 253 -3.50 -17.47 -34.15
CA LEU A 253 -2.33 -16.73 -34.59
C LEU A 253 -1.04 -17.56 -34.54
N ASP A 254 -0.77 -18.22 -33.40
CA ASP A 254 0.44 -19.01 -33.14
C ASP A 254 0.26 -19.94 -31.92
N ASP A 255 -0.26 -21.15 -32.16
CA ASP A 255 -0.53 -22.16 -31.13
C ASP A 255 0.67 -22.49 -30.23
N GLU A 256 1.86 -22.60 -30.82
CA GLU A 256 3.05 -22.96 -30.05
C GLU A 256 3.54 -21.80 -29.19
N PHE A 257 3.51 -20.56 -29.69
CA PHE A 257 3.84 -19.38 -28.88
C PHE A 257 2.81 -19.21 -27.74
N ALA A 258 1.52 -19.41 -28.03
CA ALA A 258 0.48 -19.39 -27.01
C ALA A 258 0.74 -20.41 -25.89
N ARG A 259 1.13 -21.64 -26.26
CA ARG A 259 1.52 -22.68 -25.28
C ARG A 259 2.71 -22.24 -24.42
N LEU A 260 3.77 -21.69 -25.01
CA LEU A 260 4.96 -21.24 -24.26
C LEU A 260 4.65 -20.11 -23.28
N VAL A 261 3.81 -19.15 -23.70
CA VAL A 261 3.34 -18.07 -22.83
C VAL A 261 2.51 -18.62 -21.66
N GLN A 262 1.62 -19.59 -21.93
CA GLN A 262 0.81 -20.24 -20.89
C GLN A 262 1.69 -20.99 -19.88
N GLU A 263 2.64 -21.82 -20.34
CA GLU A 263 3.58 -22.55 -19.47
C GLU A 263 4.41 -21.61 -18.59
N THR A 264 4.86 -20.48 -19.17
CA THR A 264 5.61 -19.46 -18.43
C THR A 264 4.73 -18.82 -17.36
N SER A 265 3.49 -18.45 -17.70
CA SER A 265 2.49 -17.90 -16.78
C SER A 265 2.17 -18.84 -15.61
N ASP A 266 2.14 -20.15 -15.85
CA ASP A 266 1.85 -21.14 -14.80
C ASP A 266 3.05 -21.32 -13.85
N LEU A 267 4.27 -21.35 -14.39
CA LEU A 267 5.50 -21.38 -13.58
C LEU A 267 5.62 -20.16 -12.67
N ILE A 268 5.28 -18.99 -13.19
CA ILE A 268 5.17 -17.74 -12.44
C ILE A 268 4.22 -17.87 -11.25
N ALA A 269 2.99 -18.31 -11.50
CA ALA A 269 1.95 -18.37 -10.48
C ALA A 269 2.33 -19.36 -9.39
N GLU A 270 3.00 -20.46 -9.76
CA GLU A 270 3.54 -21.43 -8.81
C GLU A 270 4.65 -20.83 -7.95
N GLN A 271 5.55 -20.05 -8.53
CA GLN A 271 6.62 -19.40 -7.77
C GLN A 271 6.09 -18.35 -6.80
N GLU A 272 5.13 -17.53 -7.21
CA GLU A 272 4.48 -16.58 -6.30
C GLU A 272 3.87 -17.27 -5.09
N LYS A 273 3.20 -18.42 -5.28
CA LYS A 273 2.66 -19.21 -4.16
C LYS A 273 3.75 -19.68 -3.20
N GLN A 274 4.89 -20.10 -3.72
CA GLN A 274 6.03 -20.61 -2.91
C GLN A 274 6.78 -19.50 -2.15
N LEU A 275 6.59 -18.24 -2.55
CA LEU A 275 7.35 -17.10 -2.04
C LEU A 275 6.54 -16.16 -1.15
N LYS A 276 5.22 -16.34 -1.08
CA LYS A 276 4.35 -15.65 -0.11
C LYS A 276 4.90 -15.81 1.32
N GLY A 277 5.14 -14.68 1.98
CA GLY A 277 5.56 -14.62 3.39
C GLY A 277 7.07 -14.44 3.66
N ARG A 278 7.92 -14.33 2.63
CA ARG A 278 9.37 -14.10 2.83
C ARG A 278 9.68 -12.63 3.16
N LYS A 279 10.59 -12.43 4.12
CA LYS A 279 11.04 -11.11 4.60
C LYS A 279 11.89 -10.44 3.50
N TYR A 280 11.30 -9.51 2.74
CA TYR A 280 11.94 -8.57 1.80
C TYR A 280 12.84 -9.13 0.67
N GLY A 281 12.93 -10.45 0.47
CA GLY A 281 14.05 -11.00 -0.33
C GLY A 281 13.73 -11.50 -1.73
N ILE A 282 12.48 -11.74 -2.10
CA ILE A 282 12.18 -12.45 -3.35
C ILE A 282 10.87 -11.90 -3.92
N ILE A 283 10.95 -10.67 -4.44
CA ILE A 283 9.85 -9.99 -5.13
C ILE A 283 9.65 -10.72 -6.46
N VAL A 284 8.92 -11.83 -6.46
CA VAL A 284 8.29 -12.31 -7.70
C VAL A 284 7.09 -11.41 -7.94
N ALA A 285 7.37 -10.16 -8.29
CA ALA A 285 6.49 -9.43 -9.17
C ALA A 285 6.77 -9.99 -10.56
N ALA A 286 6.16 -11.14 -10.83
CA ALA A 286 6.18 -11.76 -12.13
C ALA A 286 5.19 -11.04 -13.06
N LEU A 287 5.42 -10.89 -14.35
CA LEU A 287 6.59 -11.15 -15.20
C LEU A 287 6.29 -10.47 -16.54
N MET A 288 7.31 -10.34 -17.37
CA MET A 288 7.20 -9.44 -18.51
C MET A 288 8.38 -9.71 -19.49
N VAL A 289 8.47 -10.71 -20.38
CA VAL A 289 9.76 -11.12 -21.04
C VAL A 289 10.41 -10.02 -21.96
N PRO A 290 11.76 -9.83 -22.08
CA PRO A 290 12.34 -8.78 -22.91
C PRO A 290 12.64 -9.37 -24.28
N VAL A 291 11.80 -9.09 -25.27
CA VAL A 291 11.94 -9.80 -26.53
C VAL A 291 11.88 -8.86 -27.74
N CYS A 292 12.68 -7.80 -27.68
CA CYS A 292 12.94 -6.82 -28.74
C CYS A 292 11.92 -5.67 -28.87
N GLY A 293 12.43 -4.44 -28.75
CA GLY A 293 11.74 -3.17 -28.95
C GLY A 293 11.53 -2.33 -27.67
N PRO A 294 11.29 -1.00 -27.81
CA PRO A 294 11.16 -0.06 -26.68
C PRO A 294 9.90 -0.30 -25.80
N PHE A 295 9.01 -1.18 -26.21
CA PHE A 295 7.79 -1.59 -25.49
C PHE A 295 7.95 -2.96 -24.82
N SER A 296 9.20 -3.42 -24.66
CA SER A 296 9.54 -4.58 -23.83
C SER A 296 9.24 -4.21 -22.37
N ILE A 297 8.02 -4.54 -21.99
CA ILE A 297 7.61 -4.64 -20.60
C ILE A 297 8.50 -5.79 -20.09
N LEU A 298 9.49 -5.52 -19.18
CA LEU A 298 10.17 -6.45 -18.24
C LEU A 298 10.69 -5.88 -16.92
N ALA A 299 10.05 -6.16 -15.80
CA ALA A 299 10.69 -6.09 -14.49
C ALA A 299 10.61 -7.45 -13.80
N ILE A 300 11.73 -8.20 -13.71
CA ILE A 300 11.88 -9.22 -12.66
C ILE A 300 12.92 -8.67 -11.69
N VAL A 301 12.45 -8.21 -10.53
CA VAL A 301 13.35 -7.80 -9.46
C VAL A 301 13.75 -9.04 -8.68
N GLY A 302 14.95 -9.56 -8.96
CA GLY A 302 15.73 -10.36 -8.01
C GLY A 302 15.56 -11.88 -7.99
N VAL A 303 14.65 -12.48 -8.78
CA VAL A 303 14.30 -13.92 -8.60
C VAL A 303 14.66 -14.83 -9.78
N ALA A 304 14.59 -14.32 -11.00
CA ALA A 304 14.88 -15.13 -12.20
C ALA A 304 16.26 -15.79 -12.12
N SER A 305 17.28 -15.06 -11.69
CA SER A 305 18.66 -15.58 -11.55
C SER A 305 18.78 -16.83 -10.67
N GLY A 306 17.83 -17.10 -9.77
CA GLY A 306 17.80 -18.28 -8.90
C GLY A 306 16.93 -19.44 -9.37
N ILE A 307 16.18 -19.32 -10.48
CA ILE A 307 15.20 -20.34 -10.93
C ILE A 307 15.53 -20.81 -12.36
N PRO A 308 16.35 -21.87 -12.52
CA PRO A 308 16.80 -22.35 -13.83
C PRO A 308 15.68 -22.69 -14.82
N LYS A 309 14.57 -23.26 -14.31
CA LYS A 309 13.41 -23.62 -15.16
C LYS A 309 12.72 -22.38 -15.75
N LEU A 310 12.60 -21.31 -14.96
CA LEU A 310 11.98 -20.07 -15.41
C LEU A 310 12.89 -19.37 -16.42
N ASN A 311 14.19 -19.25 -16.13
CA ASN A 311 15.16 -18.67 -17.07
C ASN A 311 15.15 -19.37 -18.42
N LYS A 312 15.16 -20.71 -18.42
CA LYS A 312 15.11 -21.48 -19.66
C LYS A 312 13.86 -21.16 -20.48
N LYS A 313 12.68 -21.05 -19.86
CA LYS A 313 11.44 -20.68 -20.56
C LYS A 313 11.45 -19.25 -21.09
N LEU A 314 12.07 -18.32 -20.36
CA LEU A 314 12.25 -16.95 -20.83
C LEU A 314 13.20 -16.87 -22.02
N GLU A 315 14.29 -17.64 -21.99
CA GLU A 315 15.20 -17.77 -23.13
C GLU A 315 14.54 -18.43 -24.35
N GLU A 316 13.69 -19.46 -24.14
CA GLU A 316 12.90 -20.09 -25.20
C GLU A 316 11.94 -19.07 -25.87
N LEU A 317 11.24 -18.26 -25.07
CA LEU A 317 10.39 -17.18 -25.58
C LEU A 317 11.20 -16.12 -26.32
N ALA A 318 12.39 -15.78 -25.81
CA ALA A 318 13.24 -14.77 -26.41
C ALA A 318 13.73 -15.20 -27.80
N LYS A 319 14.26 -16.42 -27.91
CA LYS A 319 14.74 -16.99 -29.17
C LYS A 319 13.62 -17.11 -30.21
N LYS A 320 12.42 -17.52 -29.80
CA LYS A 320 11.32 -17.71 -30.73
C LYS A 320 10.91 -16.42 -31.47
N GLN A 321 11.10 -15.25 -30.87
CA GLN A 321 10.80 -13.95 -31.50
C GLN A 321 11.98 -13.36 -32.29
N THR A 322 13.23 -13.65 -31.93
CA THR A 322 14.40 -13.15 -32.70
C THR A 322 14.48 -13.77 -34.08
N ASP A 323 13.88 -14.96 -34.25
CA ASP A 323 13.94 -15.73 -35.50
C ASP A 323 12.77 -15.41 -36.46
N LEU A 324 11.93 -14.42 -36.13
CA LEU A 324 10.70 -14.09 -36.86
C LEU A 324 10.76 -12.74 -37.57
N GLY A 325 9.96 -12.58 -38.62
CA GLY A 325 9.74 -11.28 -39.27
C GLY A 325 8.95 -10.31 -38.40
N ASP A 326 9.10 -9.01 -38.67
CA ASP A 326 8.56 -7.92 -37.85
C ASP A 326 7.06 -8.03 -37.52
N GLU A 327 6.24 -8.52 -38.46
CA GLU A 327 4.79 -8.67 -38.28
C GLU A 327 4.44 -9.75 -37.26
N GLN A 328 5.09 -10.91 -37.34
CA GLN A 328 4.84 -12.02 -36.41
C GLN A 328 5.34 -11.67 -35.01
N THR A 329 6.46 -10.97 -34.89
CA THR A 329 6.98 -10.46 -33.61
C THR A 329 5.99 -9.49 -32.95
N GLN A 330 5.36 -8.60 -33.73
CA GLN A 330 4.31 -7.71 -33.22
C GLN A 330 3.08 -8.48 -32.72
N LEU A 331 2.61 -9.48 -33.46
CA LEU A 331 1.48 -10.33 -33.05
C LEU A 331 1.79 -11.13 -31.78
N GLN A 332 2.98 -11.70 -31.68
CA GLN A 332 3.40 -12.42 -30.48
C GLN A 332 3.52 -11.50 -29.26
N ARG A 333 4.02 -10.26 -29.45
CA ARG A 333 4.00 -9.23 -28.39
C ARG A 333 2.58 -8.96 -27.91
N LEU A 334 1.61 -8.87 -28.83
CA LEU A 334 0.20 -8.67 -28.49
C LEU A 334 -0.37 -9.84 -27.67
N ILE A 335 -0.17 -11.09 -28.14
CA ILE A 335 -0.61 -12.32 -27.45
C ILE A 335 -0.10 -12.34 -26.01
N GLY A 336 1.21 -12.13 -25.82
CA GLY A 336 1.83 -12.11 -24.50
C GLY A 336 1.30 -10.99 -23.60
N SER A 337 1.13 -9.78 -24.16
CA SER A 337 0.65 -8.62 -23.40
C SER A 337 -0.78 -8.82 -22.91
N VAL A 338 -1.67 -9.36 -23.74
CA VAL A 338 -3.06 -9.65 -23.35
C VAL A 338 -3.13 -10.67 -22.21
N LYS A 339 -2.26 -11.71 -22.22
CA LYS A 339 -2.23 -12.71 -21.15
C LYS A 339 -1.88 -12.09 -19.79
N ILE A 340 -0.84 -11.26 -19.80
CA ILE A 340 -0.31 -10.61 -18.60
C ILE A 340 -1.33 -9.62 -18.04
N LEU A 341 -2.01 -8.89 -18.91
CA LEU A 341 -2.95 -7.83 -18.54
C LEU A 341 -4.05 -8.32 -17.59
N LYS A 342 -4.69 -9.45 -17.90
CA LYS A 342 -5.71 -10.04 -17.02
C LYS A 342 -5.15 -10.41 -15.64
N THR A 343 -4.02 -11.10 -15.62
CA THR A 343 -3.37 -11.55 -14.39
C THR A 343 -3.01 -10.37 -13.48
N GLN A 344 -2.59 -9.26 -14.09
CA GLN A 344 -2.28 -8.02 -13.38
C GLN A 344 -3.54 -7.38 -12.78
N PHE A 345 -4.64 -7.28 -13.53
CA PHE A 345 -5.89 -6.70 -13.01
C PHE A 345 -6.48 -7.49 -11.85
N ASP A 346 -6.50 -8.83 -11.94
CA ASP A 346 -7.07 -9.68 -10.89
C ASP A 346 -6.32 -9.51 -9.55
N LYS A 347 -4.99 -9.33 -9.58
CA LYS A 347 -4.16 -9.09 -8.38
C LYS A 347 -4.25 -7.65 -7.87
N LEU A 348 -4.22 -6.69 -8.79
CA LEU A 348 -4.13 -5.27 -8.46
C LEU A 348 -5.36 -4.77 -7.72
N MET A 349 -6.56 -5.23 -8.08
CA MET A 349 -7.77 -4.84 -7.37
C MET A 349 -7.70 -5.22 -5.89
N ASP A 350 -7.27 -6.44 -5.57
CA ASP A 350 -7.10 -6.91 -4.19
C ASP A 350 -6.06 -6.06 -3.44
N VAL A 351 -4.92 -5.76 -4.09
CA VAL A 351 -3.86 -4.90 -3.55
C VAL A 351 -4.37 -3.49 -3.23
N MET A 352 -5.09 -2.85 -4.17
CA MET A 352 -5.66 -1.52 -3.96
C MET A 352 -6.74 -1.51 -2.88
N SER A 353 -7.62 -2.52 -2.84
CA SER A 353 -8.63 -2.65 -1.79
C SER A 353 -8.02 -2.82 -0.40
N LYS A 354 -6.93 -3.61 -0.28
CA LYS A 354 -6.16 -3.72 0.97
C LYS A 354 -5.51 -2.40 1.37
N ALA A 355 -4.92 -1.68 0.42
CA ALA A 355 -4.35 -0.36 0.67
C ALA A 355 -5.41 0.64 1.16
N LEU A 356 -6.58 0.68 0.53
CA LEU A 356 -7.71 1.51 0.97
C LEU A 356 -8.14 1.16 2.39
N THR A 357 -8.27 -0.13 2.71
CA THR A 357 -8.61 -0.60 4.06
C THR A 357 -7.58 -0.15 5.10
N ALA A 358 -6.28 -0.20 4.77
CA ALA A 358 -5.22 0.26 5.65
C ALA A 358 -5.23 1.79 5.84
N LEU A 359 -5.54 2.55 4.79
CA LEU A 359 -5.70 4.01 4.88
C LEU A 359 -6.95 4.41 5.67
N ASP A 360 -8.07 3.70 5.52
CA ASP A 360 -9.26 3.86 6.36
C ASP A 360 -8.93 3.62 7.83
N HIS A 361 -8.16 2.57 8.11
CA HIS A 361 -7.69 2.28 9.45
C HIS A 361 -6.83 3.44 9.99
N LEU A 362 -5.85 3.93 9.23
CA LEU A 362 -5.00 5.07 9.62
C LEU A 362 -5.81 6.35 9.85
N GLN A 363 -6.76 6.66 8.96
CA GLN A 363 -7.64 7.81 9.10
C GLN A 363 -8.46 7.72 10.40
N GLY A 364 -8.98 6.52 10.70
CA GLY A 364 -9.67 6.21 11.93
C GLY A 364 -8.78 6.41 13.16
N ILE A 365 -7.54 5.92 13.14
CA ILE A 365 -6.56 6.11 14.22
C ILE A 365 -6.36 7.61 14.49
N PHE A 366 -6.06 8.41 13.46
CA PHE A 366 -5.84 9.85 13.63
C PHE A 366 -7.09 10.57 14.17
N GLN A 367 -8.28 10.20 13.68
CA GLN A 367 -9.53 10.76 14.19
C GLN A 367 -9.74 10.45 15.68
N HIS A 368 -9.52 9.20 16.07
CA HIS A 368 -9.66 8.81 17.48
C HIS A 368 -8.58 9.44 18.34
N GLN A 369 -7.33 9.51 17.88
CA GLN A 369 -6.26 10.21 18.58
C GLN A 369 -6.60 11.69 18.81
N ALA A 370 -7.07 12.40 17.78
CA ALA A 370 -7.50 13.80 17.91
C ALA A 370 -8.62 13.97 18.95
N LYS A 371 -9.58 13.04 18.98
CA LYS A 371 -10.64 13.02 20.00
C LYS A 371 -10.05 12.82 21.40
N HIS A 372 -9.28 11.76 21.61
CA HIS A 372 -8.70 11.44 22.93
C HIS A 372 -7.74 12.53 23.42
N LEU A 373 -6.99 13.19 22.52
CA LEU A 373 -6.16 14.33 22.87
C LEU A 373 -6.99 15.54 23.31
N GLY A 374 -8.14 15.78 22.66
CA GLY A 374 -9.08 16.82 23.08
C GLY A 374 -9.77 16.52 24.42
N ASP A 375 -10.17 15.26 24.63
CA ASP A 375 -10.74 14.80 25.89
C ASP A 375 -9.69 14.90 27.01
N ALA A 376 -8.43 14.51 26.73
CA ALA A 376 -7.31 14.64 27.65
C ALA A 376 -7.01 16.10 27.97
N SER A 377 -6.96 16.99 26.98
CA SER A 377 -6.75 18.44 27.16
C SER A 377 -7.80 19.04 28.11
N THR A 378 -9.08 18.75 27.85
CA THR A 378 -10.21 19.23 28.66
C THR A 378 -10.17 18.67 30.08
N ALA A 379 -10.00 17.35 30.21
CA ALA A 379 -9.99 16.66 31.49
C ALA A 379 -8.73 17.00 32.31
N CYS A 380 -7.58 17.24 31.66
CA CYS A 380 -6.34 17.71 32.29
C CYS A 380 -6.58 19.04 32.98
N PHE A 381 -7.15 19.99 32.23
CA PHE A 381 -7.46 21.30 32.75
C PHE A 381 -8.42 21.23 33.94
N GLN A 382 -9.46 20.41 33.87
CA GLN A 382 -10.42 20.25 34.96
C GLN A 382 -9.84 19.51 36.18
N ALA A 383 -9.16 18.38 35.98
CA ALA A 383 -8.69 17.51 37.05
C ALA A 383 -7.40 17.98 37.74
N LEU A 384 -6.61 18.83 37.07
CA LEU A 384 -5.40 19.43 37.66
C LEU A 384 -5.65 20.82 38.24
N LYS A 385 -6.68 21.55 37.79
CA LYS A 385 -7.08 22.84 38.36
C LYS A 385 -8.00 22.69 39.57
N VAL A 386 -8.86 21.67 39.58
CA VAL A 386 -9.72 21.35 40.73
C VAL A 386 -8.90 20.52 41.72
N LEU A 387 -8.64 21.12 42.88
CA LEU A 387 -7.78 20.65 43.96
C LEU A 387 -7.97 19.16 44.28
N PRO A 388 -6.92 18.34 44.20
CA PRO A 388 -6.95 17.02 44.79
C PRO A 388 -6.48 17.06 46.23
N ASP A 389 -7.07 16.19 47.05
CA ASP A 389 -6.58 15.90 48.39
C ASP A 389 -5.14 15.36 48.37
N SER A 390 -4.44 15.47 49.50
CA SER A 390 -3.09 14.93 49.67
C SER A 390 -3.03 13.40 49.58
N LYS A 391 -4.18 12.70 49.65
CA LYS A 391 -4.29 11.23 49.65
C LYS A 391 -4.10 10.65 48.26
N SER A 392 -4.47 11.38 47.20
CA SER A 392 -4.37 10.92 45.80
C SER A 392 -3.08 11.33 45.07
N PHE A 393 -2.19 12.08 45.73
CA PHE A 393 -0.99 12.66 45.11
C PHE A 393 -0.03 11.61 44.53
N GLN A 394 0.36 10.59 45.31
CA GLN A 394 1.31 9.56 44.86
C GLN A 394 0.75 8.71 43.72
N THR A 395 -0.54 8.35 43.78
CA THR A 395 -1.22 7.62 42.70
C THR A 395 -1.22 8.41 41.39
N ARG A 396 -1.44 9.73 41.46
CA ARG A 396 -1.38 10.62 40.29
C ARG A 396 0.02 10.68 39.71
N LYS A 397 1.03 10.88 40.55
CA LYS A 397 2.43 10.90 40.10
C LYS A 397 2.80 9.62 39.36
N ILE A 398 2.51 8.46 39.96
CA ILE A 398 2.73 7.15 39.34
C ILE A 398 1.98 7.02 38.01
N PHE A 399 0.72 7.46 37.96
CA PHE A 399 -0.09 7.42 36.74
C PHE A 399 0.51 8.26 35.61
N LEU A 400 0.86 9.52 35.88
CA LEU A 400 1.41 10.45 34.88
C LEU A 400 2.78 9.97 34.37
N GLU A 401 3.66 9.51 35.26
CA GLU A 401 4.95 8.92 34.89
C GLU A 401 4.78 7.65 34.04
N ALA A 402 3.84 6.77 34.43
CA ALA A 402 3.53 5.56 33.67
C ALA A 402 2.94 5.88 32.30
N PHE A 403 2.09 6.90 32.21
CA PHE A 403 1.53 7.36 30.94
C PHE A 403 2.65 7.79 29.99
N VAL A 404 3.51 8.72 30.40
CA VAL A 404 4.61 9.22 29.55
C VAL A 404 5.48 8.06 29.08
N ARG A 405 5.91 7.18 30.01
CA ARG A 405 6.75 6.02 29.68
C ARG A 405 6.09 5.10 28.66
N ASN A 406 4.82 4.76 28.85
CA ASN A 406 4.09 3.86 27.95
C ASN A 406 3.84 4.52 26.58
N ALA A 407 3.51 5.81 26.56
CA ALA A 407 3.35 6.59 25.34
C ALA A 407 4.65 6.64 24.55
N THR A 408 5.75 7.05 25.18
CA THR A 408 7.07 7.10 24.56
C THR A 408 7.47 5.75 23.97
N LYS A 409 7.17 4.63 24.65
CA LYS A 409 7.40 3.29 24.10
C LYS A 409 6.57 3.03 22.83
N ALA A 410 5.27 3.30 22.87
CA ALA A 410 4.38 3.08 21.72
C ALA A 410 4.76 3.94 20.50
N TRP A 411 5.14 5.21 20.72
CA TRP A 411 5.55 6.11 19.65
C TRP A 411 6.93 5.75 19.07
N LYS A 412 7.88 5.27 19.88
CA LYS A 412 9.14 4.72 19.39
C LYS A 412 8.93 3.48 18.51
N GLU A 413 8.00 2.61 18.89
CA GLU A 413 7.65 1.44 18.07
C GLU A 413 7.03 1.86 16.74
N LEU A 414 6.08 2.81 16.73
CA LEU A 414 5.51 3.35 15.50
C LEU A 414 6.56 4.02 14.61
N GLN A 415 7.48 4.80 15.20
CA GLN A 415 8.61 5.40 14.47
C GLN A 415 9.47 4.32 13.80
N ALA A 416 9.82 3.26 14.52
CA ALA A 416 10.67 2.20 13.99
C ALA A 416 10.01 1.43 12.83
N VAL A 417 8.73 1.05 12.96
CA VAL A 417 8.05 0.30 11.89
C VAL A 417 7.75 1.16 10.65
N THR A 418 7.51 2.46 10.83
CA THR A 418 7.34 3.39 9.70
C THR A 418 8.66 3.63 8.97
N GLU A 419 9.78 3.67 9.71
CA GLU A 419 11.12 3.74 9.12
C GLU A 419 11.47 2.46 8.34
N GLU A 420 11.17 1.27 8.88
CA GLU A 420 11.32 0.00 8.15
C GLU A 420 10.50 0.01 6.84
N PHE A 421 9.24 0.49 6.88
CA PHE A 421 8.43 0.64 5.68
C PHE A 421 9.09 1.59 4.66
N ILE A 422 9.52 2.78 5.09
CA ILE A 422 10.13 3.79 4.20
C ILE A 422 11.40 3.24 3.56
N GLU A 423 12.30 2.64 4.33
CA GLU A 423 13.52 2.03 3.78
C GLU A 423 13.18 0.88 2.83
N SER A 424 12.22 0.05 3.20
CA SER A 424 11.79 -1.04 2.33
C SER A 424 11.22 -0.53 1.01
N SER A 425 10.53 0.62 0.98
CA SER A 425 9.92 1.22 -0.21
C SER A 425 10.92 1.84 -1.21
N LYS A 426 12.17 2.05 -0.76
CA LYS A 426 13.26 2.58 -1.60
C LYS A 426 13.92 1.52 -2.47
N ILE A 427 13.68 0.22 -2.23
CA ILE A 427 14.22 -0.84 -3.09
C ILE A 427 13.76 -0.53 -4.52
N SER A 428 14.76 -0.27 -5.38
CA SER A 428 14.56 0.13 -6.77
C SER A 428 14.05 -1.08 -7.55
N VAL A 429 13.04 -0.82 -8.38
CA VAL A 429 12.71 -1.72 -9.48
C VAL A 429 13.65 -1.31 -10.60
N GLU A 430 14.89 -1.83 -10.59
CA GLU A 430 15.78 -1.66 -11.73
C GLU A 430 15.24 -2.50 -12.88
N ILE A 431 14.86 -1.81 -13.95
CA ILE A 431 14.50 -2.44 -15.19
C ILE A 431 15.65 -2.18 -16.16
N PRO A 432 16.34 -3.22 -16.66
CA PRO A 432 17.35 -3.06 -17.70
C PRO A 432 16.80 -2.22 -18.86
N ALA A 433 17.63 -1.29 -19.34
CA ALA A 433 17.32 -0.36 -20.42
C ALA A 433 17.03 -1.06 -21.74
#